data_AF-A0A7W1A2S7-F1
#
_entry.id   AF-A0A7W1A2S7-F1
#
_cell.length_a   1.000
_cell.length_b   1.000
_cell.length_c   1.000
_cell.angle_alpha   90.00
_cell.angle_beta   90.00
_cell.angle_gamma   90.00
#
_symmetry.space_group_name_H-M   'P 1'
#
loop_
_entity.id
_entity.type
_entity.pdbx_description
1 polymer ?
#
loop_
_entity_poly.entity_id
_entity_poly.type
_entity_poly.pdbx_seq_one_letter_code
_entity_poly.pdbx_strand_id
1 'polypeptide(L)'
;MTFEEAIAAPGRKFQAWGDEVQDGNRVAMIYRLGEGGAEQLAWRQVPEGERSAVTSDLEARGLPVAGYDFFSGFIWVVTDTGVEVYHRTGKVLEATGDRATIEDGRVIPRSEIETVIAFANDDYVYRGVKATLRSGQEVPLVTEASSAAMGDPTYSRNELLMETSWAGILGRAIASWAGARFDDRI
;
A
#
# COMPACT_ATOMS: atom_id res chain seq x y z
N MET A 1 -16.12 16.66 4.52
CA MET A 1 -17.11 16.01 3.65
C MET A 1 -17.71 14.86 4.42
N THR A 2 -19.01 14.61 4.29
CA THR A 2 -19.67 13.44 4.90
C THR A 2 -19.32 12.16 4.14
N PHE A 3 -19.62 10.99 4.73
CA PHE A 3 -19.33 9.71 4.09
C PHE A 3 -20.13 9.51 2.79
N GLU A 4 -21.42 9.87 2.76
CA GLU A 4 -22.25 9.79 1.55
C GLU A 4 -21.82 10.80 0.48
N GLU A 5 -21.44 12.02 0.87
CA GLU A 5 -20.86 12.99 -0.06
C GLU A 5 -19.57 12.47 -0.69
N ALA A 6 -18.72 11.77 0.07
CA ALA A 6 -17.49 11.17 -0.44
C ALA A 6 -17.77 10.02 -1.42
N ILE A 7 -18.81 9.21 -1.17
CA ILE A 7 -19.28 8.20 -2.12
C ILE A 7 -19.74 8.85 -3.42
N ALA A 8 -20.45 9.98 -3.37
CA ALA A 8 -20.95 10.68 -4.56
C ALA A 8 -19.89 11.54 -5.28
N ALA A 9 -18.76 11.87 -4.62
CA ALA A 9 -17.74 12.76 -5.16
C ALA A 9 -17.12 12.23 -6.48
N PRO A 10 -16.72 13.08 -7.43
CA PRO A 10 -16.11 12.61 -8.67
C PRO A 10 -14.70 12.05 -8.47
N GLY A 11 -14.27 11.16 -9.39
CA GLY A 11 -12.93 10.59 -9.44
C GLY A 11 -12.88 9.10 -9.11
N ARG A 12 -11.70 8.50 -9.33
CA ARG A 12 -11.43 7.10 -9.00
C ARG A 12 -11.25 6.98 -7.47
N LYS A 13 -12.14 6.24 -6.82
CA LYS A 13 -12.20 6.13 -5.36
C LYS A 13 -12.10 4.69 -4.91
N PHE A 14 -11.60 4.52 -3.70
CA PHE A 14 -11.40 3.24 -3.06
C PHE A 14 -11.84 3.32 -1.61
N GLN A 15 -12.30 2.19 -1.09
CA GLN A 15 -12.48 2.03 0.35
C GLN A 15 -11.23 1.40 0.95
N ALA A 16 -10.89 1.79 2.18
CA ALA A 16 -9.84 1.17 2.98
C ALA A 16 -10.33 1.00 4.41
N TRP A 17 -9.72 0.06 5.12
CA TRP A 17 -10.07 -0.26 6.50
C TRP A 17 -8.85 -0.07 7.38
N GLY A 18 -9.02 0.57 8.53
CA GLY A 18 -7.96 0.65 9.54
C GLY A 18 -7.67 -0.73 10.13
N ASP A 19 -6.44 -0.94 10.59
CA ASP A 19 -5.96 -2.25 11.06
C ASP A 19 -6.50 -2.63 12.44
N GLU A 20 -6.84 -1.63 13.26
CA GLU A 20 -7.28 -1.84 14.64
C GLU A 20 -8.81 -1.85 14.81
N VAL A 21 -9.27 -2.65 15.78
CA VAL A 21 -10.65 -2.59 16.30
C VAL A 21 -10.60 -1.95 17.67
N GLN A 22 -11.26 -0.81 17.83
CA GLN A 22 -11.38 -0.07 19.08
C GLN A 22 -12.84 -0.03 19.52
N ASP A 23 -13.11 -0.46 20.75
CA ASP A 23 -14.46 -0.48 21.34
C ASP A 23 -15.51 -1.19 20.46
N GLY A 24 -15.08 -2.28 19.79
CA GLY A 24 -15.93 -3.05 18.88
C GLY A 24 -16.15 -2.41 17.50
N ASN A 25 -15.47 -1.31 17.20
CA ASN A 25 -15.56 -0.60 15.92
C ASN A 25 -14.23 -0.62 15.17
N ARG A 26 -14.31 -0.63 13.84
CA ARG A 26 -13.19 -0.43 12.92
C ARG A 26 -13.44 0.82 12.09
N VAL A 27 -12.35 1.50 11.71
CA VAL A 27 -12.43 2.69 10.86
C VAL A 27 -12.58 2.27 9.38
N ALA A 28 -13.63 2.75 8.73
CA ALA A 28 -13.79 2.71 7.28
C ALA A 28 -13.41 4.07 6.70
N MET A 29 -12.60 4.08 5.64
CA MET A 29 -12.12 5.29 4.96
C MET A 29 -12.46 5.24 3.48
N ILE A 30 -12.70 6.41 2.89
CA ILE A 30 -12.82 6.59 1.44
C ILE A 30 -11.67 7.45 0.97
N TYR A 31 -10.92 6.93 0.00
CA TYR A 31 -9.82 7.64 -0.64
C TYR A 31 -10.13 7.91 -2.10
N ARG A 32 -9.68 9.06 -2.60
CA ARG A 32 -9.52 9.34 -4.02
C ARG A 32 -8.05 9.18 -4.38
N LEU A 33 -7.76 8.39 -5.41
CA LEU A 33 -6.40 8.09 -5.85
C LEU A 33 -6.14 8.67 -7.24
N GLY A 34 -4.98 9.29 -7.43
CA GLY A 34 -4.55 9.86 -8.72
C GLY A 34 -3.06 10.22 -8.70
N GLU A 35 -2.58 10.87 -9.77
CA GLU A 35 -1.15 11.26 -9.89
C GLU A 35 -0.64 12.08 -8.71
N GLY A 36 -1.50 12.94 -8.15
CA GLY A 36 -1.20 13.75 -6.95
C GLY A 36 -1.16 12.96 -5.64
N GLY A 37 -1.38 11.65 -5.66
CA GLY A 37 -1.35 10.77 -4.49
C GLY A 37 -2.71 10.32 -3.99
N ALA A 38 -2.73 9.90 -2.72
CA ALA A 38 -3.92 9.48 -2.00
C ALA A 38 -4.53 10.63 -1.19
N GLU A 39 -5.79 10.95 -1.46
CA GLU A 39 -6.56 11.95 -0.74
C GLU A 39 -7.69 11.27 0.04
N GLN A 40 -7.66 11.37 1.37
CA GLN A 40 -8.77 10.90 2.21
C GLN A 40 -9.95 11.86 2.10
N LEU A 41 -11.08 11.38 1.58
CA LEU A 41 -12.30 12.18 1.41
C LEU A 41 -13.17 12.17 2.66
N ALA A 42 -13.32 11.00 3.28
CA ALA A 42 -14.11 10.81 4.49
C ALA A 42 -13.67 9.56 5.26
N TRP A 43 -14.10 9.47 6.50
CA TRP A 43 -14.01 8.27 7.32
C TRP A 43 -15.20 8.15 8.26
N ARG A 44 -15.44 6.96 8.79
CA ARG A 44 -16.38 6.72 9.89
C ARG A 44 -15.98 5.48 10.68
N GLN A 45 -16.47 5.38 11.91
CA GLN A 45 -16.45 4.13 12.68
C GLN A 45 -17.60 3.23 12.21
N VAL A 46 -17.30 1.94 12.08
CA VAL A 46 -18.26 0.89 11.72
C VAL A 46 -18.10 -0.23 12.73
N PRO A 47 -19.19 -0.78 13.30
CA PRO A 47 -19.10 -1.97 14.14
C PRO A 47 -18.40 -3.10 13.39
N GLU A 48 -17.46 -3.81 14.03
CA GLU A 48 -16.65 -4.84 13.35
C GLU A 48 -17.51 -5.94 12.72
N GLY A 49 -18.64 -6.28 13.36
CA GLY A 49 -19.61 -7.24 12.83
C GLY A 49 -20.32 -6.79 11.54
N GLU A 50 -20.31 -5.50 11.22
CA GLU A 50 -20.91 -4.93 10.01
C GLU A 50 -19.91 -4.73 8.87
N ARG A 51 -18.60 -4.94 9.13
CA ARG A 51 -17.53 -4.69 8.16
C ARG A 51 -17.83 -5.30 6.78
N SER A 52 -18.15 -6.59 6.73
CA SER A 52 -18.40 -7.29 5.47
C SER A 52 -19.62 -6.73 4.70
N ALA A 53 -20.66 -6.34 5.42
CA ALA A 53 -21.86 -5.76 4.81
C ALA A 53 -21.58 -4.37 4.23
N VAL A 54 -20.85 -3.53 4.98
CA VAL A 54 -20.42 -2.20 4.51
C VAL A 54 -19.45 -2.32 3.33
N THR A 55 -18.49 -3.25 3.38
CA THR A 55 -17.59 -3.50 2.25
C THR A 55 -18.36 -3.83 0.98
N SER A 56 -19.32 -4.76 1.07
CA SER A 56 -20.12 -5.20 -0.08
C SER A 56 -21.00 -4.08 -0.65
N ASP A 57 -21.61 -3.25 0.22
CA ASP A 57 -22.39 -2.08 -0.22
C ASP A 57 -21.51 -1.06 -0.95
N LEU A 58 -20.30 -0.78 -0.43
CA LEU A 58 -19.36 0.14 -1.08
C LEU A 58 -18.82 -0.40 -2.41
N GLU A 59 -18.53 -1.69 -2.51
CA GLU A 59 -18.15 -2.34 -3.78
C GLU A 59 -19.27 -2.27 -4.81
N ALA A 60 -20.51 -2.54 -4.41
CA ALA A 60 -21.68 -2.41 -5.28
C ALA A 60 -21.90 -0.97 -5.79
N ARG A 61 -21.40 0.03 -5.05
CA ARG A 61 -21.39 1.44 -5.44
C ARG A 61 -20.13 1.87 -6.21
N GLY A 62 -19.25 0.92 -6.55
CA GLY A 62 -18.04 1.17 -7.35
C GLY A 62 -16.84 1.66 -6.56
N LEU A 63 -16.77 1.40 -5.24
CA LEU A 63 -15.61 1.68 -4.39
C LEU A 63 -14.92 0.35 -4.02
N PRO A 64 -14.03 -0.17 -4.87
CA PRO A 64 -13.27 -1.39 -4.56
C PRO A 64 -12.36 -1.20 -3.35
N VAL A 65 -12.00 -2.32 -2.72
CA VAL A 65 -11.12 -2.34 -1.55
C VAL A 65 -9.67 -2.08 -1.97
N ALA A 66 -9.04 -1.12 -1.31
CA ALA A 66 -7.59 -0.90 -1.32
C ALA A 66 -6.98 -1.44 -0.02
N GLY A 67 -5.70 -1.81 -0.10
CA GLY A 67 -4.88 -1.97 1.08
C GLY A 67 -4.43 -0.61 1.61
N TYR A 68 -4.24 -0.53 2.92
CA TYR A 68 -3.84 0.66 3.64
C TYR A 68 -2.93 0.25 4.77
N ASP A 69 -1.93 1.09 5.05
CA ASP A 69 -1.09 0.96 6.22
C ASP A 69 -1.00 2.30 6.94
N PHE A 70 -1.35 2.30 8.23
CA PHE A 70 -1.41 3.52 9.03
C PHE A 70 -0.04 4.16 9.23
N PHE A 71 1.00 3.35 9.42
CA PHE A 71 2.33 3.82 9.80
C PHE A 71 3.08 4.48 8.65
N SER A 72 3.03 3.86 7.47
CA SER A 72 3.67 4.36 6.24
C SER A 72 2.81 5.37 5.48
N GLY A 73 1.49 5.36 5.70
CA GLY A 73 0.54 6.15 4.93
C GLY A 73 0.40 5.70 3.47
N PHE A 74 0.90 4.51 3.12
CA PHE A 74 0.70 3.94 1.79
C PHE A 74 -0.72 3.43 1.60
N ILE A 75 -1.22 3.62 0.38
CA ILE A 75 -2.44 3.00 -0.12
C ILE A 75 -2.09 2.25 -1.39
N TRP A 76 -2.49 0.99 -1.48
CA TRP A 76 -2.24 0.19 -2.66
C TRP A 76 -3.50 -0.47 -3.18
N VAL A 77 -3.55 -0.58 -4.50
CA VAL A 77 -4.65 -1.20 -5.23
C VAL A 77 -4.08 -2.35 -6.02
N VAL A 78 -4.65 -3.54 -5.83
CA VAL A 78 -4.39 -4.70 -6.69
C VAL A 78 -5.55 -4.81 -7.68
N THR A 79 -5.22 -4.80 -8.95
CA THR A 79 -6.15 -4.95 -10.07
C THR A 79 -5.84 -6.24 -10.82
N ASP A 80 -6.74 -6.67 -11.71
CA ASP A 80 -6.49 -7.82 -12.58
C ASP A 80 -5.25 -7.65 -13.48
N THR A 81 -4.83 -6.42 -13.71
CA THR A 81 -3.73 -6.07 -14.62
C THR A 81 -2.43 -5.67 -13.93
N GLY A 82 -2.44 -5.50 -12.60
CA GLY A 82 -1.34 -4.81 -11.95
C GLY A 82 -1.54 -4.36 -10.51
N VAL A 83 -0.54 -3.66 -10.00
CA VAL A 83 -0.49 -3.07 -8.66
C VAL A 83 -0.16 -1.58 -8.78
N GLU A 84 -0.91 -0.76 -8.08
CA GLU A 84 -0.63 0.67 -7.94
C GLU A 84 -0.42 1.01 -6.48
N VAL A 85 0.52 1.90 -6.17
CA VAL A 85 0.83 2.32 -4.80
C VAL A 85 0.92 3.83 -4.75
N TYR A 86 0.30 4.41 -3.73
CA TYR A 86 0.15 5.83 -3.54
C TYR A 86 0.62 6.20 -2.14
N HIS A 87 1.26 7.36 -2.06
CA HIS A 87 1.44 8.10 -0.82
C HIS A 87 0.61 9.39 -0.91
N ARG A 88 0.54 10.16 0.17
CA ARG A 88 -0.19 11.45 0.20
C ARG A 88 0.32 12.44 -0.85
N THR A 89 1.59 12.36 -1.21
CA THR A 89 2.30 13.33 -2.05
C THR A 89 2.34 12.95 -3.53
N GLY A 90 1.96 11.73 -3.89
CA GLY A 90 2.08 11.25 -5.26
C GLY A 90 1.85 9.75 -5.42
N LYS A 91 1.74 9.32 -6.67
CA LYS A 91 1.82 7.90 -7.03
C LYS A 91 3.28 7.44 -6.90
N VAL A 92 3.51 6.38 -6.13
CA VAL A 92 4.83 5.83 -5.82
C VAL A 92 5.21 4.71 -6.76
N LEU A 93 4.23 3.88 -7.14
CA LEU A 93 4.40 2.77 -8.07
C LEU A 93 3.17 2.61 -8.96
N GLU A 94 3.42 2.37 -10.24
CA GLU A 94 2.45 1.87 -11.22
C GLU A 94 3.03 0.65 -11.92
N ALA A 95 2.65 -0.56 -11.48
CA ALA A 95 3.05 -1.82 -12.08
C ALA A 95 1.88 -2.39 -12.87
N THR A 96 1.85 -2.22 -14.19
CA THR A 96 0.73 -2.67 -15.04
C THR A 96 1.23 -3.13 -16.41
N GLY A 97 0.54 -4.11 -16.99
CA GLY A 97 0.91 -4.67 -18.29
C GLY A 97 2.31 -5.29 -18.28
N ASP A 98 3.24 -4.71 -19.03
CA ASP A 98 4.60 -5.19 -19.25
C ASP A 98 5.68 -4.35 -18.56
N ARG A 99 5.32 -3.41 -17.68
CA ARG A 99 6.28 -2.52 -17.01
C ARG A 99 5.82 -2.00 -15.65
N ALA A 100 6.79 -1.59 -14.84
CA ALA A 100 6.59 -0.83 -13.62
C ALA A 100 7.21 0.56 -13.75
N THR A 101 6.45 1.60 -13.40
CA THR A 101 6.94 2.98 -13.26
C THR A 101 7.03 3.30 -11.77
N ILE A 102 8.19 3.75 -11.32
CA ILE A 102 8.41 4.15 -9.91
C ILE A 102 8.40 5.67 -9.76
N GLU A 103 8.37 6.16 -8.53
CA GLU A 103 8.18 7.59 -8.16
C GLU A 103 9.11 8.55 -8.90
N ASP A 104 10.37 8.17 -9.14
CA ASP A 104 11.35 9.01 -9.85
C ASP A 104 11.23 8.96 -11.39
N GLY A 105 10.19 8.30 -11.90
CA GLY A 105 9.88 8.18 -13.33
C GLY A 105 10.65 7.08 -14.06
N ARG A 106 11.54 6.33 -13.39
CA ARG A 106 12.18 5.17 -14.01
C ARG A 106 11.16 4.10 -14.36
N VAL A 107 11.40 3.45 -15.50
CA VAL A 107 10.56 2.36 -16.03
C VAL A 107 11.36 1.08 -16.02
N ILE A 108 10.80 0.04 -15.39
CA ILE A 108 11.38 -1.29 -15.27
C ILE A 108 10.50 -2.25 -16.07
N PRO A 109 11.01 -2.91 -17.13
CA PRO A 109 10.26 -3.94 -17.82
C PRO A 109 9.91 -5.09 -16.87
N ARG A 110 8.67 -5.57 -16.93
CA ARG A 110 8.18 -6.69 -16.14
C ARG A 110 9.06 -7.92 -16.30
N SER A 111 9.50 -8.19 -17.54
CA SER A 111 10.36 -9.33 -17.88
C SER A 111 11.74 -9.29 -17.20
N GLU A 112 12.21 -8.12 -16.80
CA GLU A 112 13.50 -7.93 -16.13
C GLU A 112 13.44 -8.20 -14.63
N ILE A 113 12.25 -8.21 -14.02
CA ILE A 113 12.10 -8.46 -12.59
C ILE A 113 12.27 -9.97 -12.32
N GLU A 114 13.33 -10.33 -11.61
CA GLU A 114 13.63 -11.72 -11.27
C GLU A 114 13.12 -12.10 -9.88
N THR A 115 13.37 -11.23 -8.88
CA THR A 115 12.91 -11.41 -7.51
C THR A 115 12.36 -10.10 -6.97
N VAL A 116 11.28 -10.16 -6.21
CA VAL A 116 10.76 -9.05 -5.40
C VAL A 116 11.03 -9.36 -3.94
N ILE A 117 11.58 -8.37 -3.22
CA ILE A 117 12.08 -8.52 -1.87
C ILE A 117 11.37 -7.51 -0.97
N ALA A 118 10.67 -7.99 0.05
CA ALA A 118 10.28 -7.16 1.19
C ALA A 118 11.49 -7.07 2.15
N PHE A 119 11.85 -5.87 2.57
CA PHE A 119 13.06 -5.63 3.36
C PHE A 119 12.88 -4.57 4.43
N ALA A 120 13.71 -4.67 5.47
CA ALA A 120 14.04 -3.59 6.38
C ALA A 120 15.56 -3.56 6.55
N ASN A 121 16.14 -2.37 6.61
CA ASN A 121 17.56 -2.21 6.92
C ASN A 121 17.81 -2.47 8.41
N ASP A 122 19.07 -2.76 8.76
CA ASP A 122 19.50 -2.99 10.15
C ASP A 122 19.31 -1.77 11.06
N ASP A 123 19.19 -0.58 10.47
CA ASP A 123 18.86 0.66 11.18
C ASP A 123 17.37 0.80 11.53
N TYR A 124 16.52 -0.10 11.02
CA TYR A 124 15.06 -0.12 11.14
C TYR A 124 14.33 1.11 10.57
N VAL A 125 15.06 2.11 10.09
CA VAL A 125 14.52 3.35 9.53
C VAL A 125 14.04 3.10 8.11
N TYR A 126 14.90 2.52 7.28
CA TYR A 126 14.61 2.32 5.86
C TYR A 126 14.04 0.94 5.59
N ARG A 127 12.86 0.90 4.97
CA ARG A 127 12.13 -0.34 4.71
C ARG A 127 11.26 -0.24 3.47
N GLY A 128 10.82 -1.39 2.97
CA GLY A 128 9.80 -1.47 1.93
C GLY A 128 10.01 -2.63 0.97
N VAL A 129 9.81 -2.37 -0.32
CA VAL A 129 9.86 -3.37 -1.39
C VAL A 129 10.88 -2.94 -2.44
N LYS A 130 11.76 -3.86 -2.81
CA LYS A 130 12.71 -3.70 -3.92
C LYS A 130 12.62 -4.90 -4.88
N ALA A 131 13.13 -4.72 -6.09
CA ALA A 131 13.30 -5.80 -7.07
C ALA A 131 14.79 -6.05 -7.33
N THR A 132 15.16 -7.32 -7.46
CA THR A 132 16.39 -7.72 -8.15
C THR A 132 16.05 -7.95 -9.62
N LEU A 133 16.74 -7.24 -10.50
CA LEU A 133 16.62 -7.41 -11.94
C LEU A 133 17.47 -8.61 -12.40
N ARG A 134 17.18 -9.14 -13.60
CA ARG A 134 17.98 -10.22 -14.23
C ARG A 134 19.46 -9.86 -14.43
N SER A 135 19.77 -8.56 -14.49
CA SER A 135 21.14 -8.06 -14.50
C SER A 135 21.87 -8.21 -13.16
N GLY A 136 21.17 -8.61 -12.10
CA GLY A 136 21.64 -8.62 -10.72
C GLY A 136 21.49 -7.28 -10.00
N GLN A 137 21.07 -6.21 -10.69
CA GLN A 137 20.86 -4.90 -10.07
C GLN A 137 19.65 -4.91 -9.14
N GLU A 138 19.79 -4.34 -7.94
CA GLU A 138 18.64 -4.07 -7.06
C GLU A 138 18.08 -2.67 -7.30
N VAL A 139 16.75 -2.56 -7.38
CA VAL A 139 16.04 -1.30 -7.59
C VAL A 139 14.92 -1.16 -6.55
N PRO A 140 14.87 -0.07 -5.76
CA PRO A 140 13.75 0.19 -4.86
C PRO A 140 12.48 0.43 -5.67
N LEU A 141 11.38 -0.21 -5.25
CA LEU A 141 10.07 -0.04 -5.87
C LEU A 141 9.17 0.86 -5.02
N VAL A 142 9.11 0.58 -3.72
CA VAL A 142 8.35 1.34 -2.73
C VAL A 142 9.17 1.38 -1.46
N THR A 143 9.48 2.57 -0.97
CA THR A 143 10.34 2.73 0.22
C THR A 143 9.80 3.79 1.15
N GLU A 144 10.01 3.58 2.43
CA GLU A 144 9.69 4.52 3.50
C GLU A 144 10.94 4.75 4.37
N ALA A 145 11.05 5.94 4.94
CA ALA A 145 11.90 6.21 6.09
C ALA A 145 11.00 6.45 7.32
N SER A 146 11.01 5.51 8.27
CA SER A 146 10.13 5.56 9.45
C SER A 146 10.49 6.74 10.35
N SER A 147 9.55 7.68 10.50
CA SER A 147 9.73 8.81 11.41
C SER A 147 9.74 8.38 12.88
N ALA A 148 9.04 7.28 13.23
CA ALA A 148 9.06 6.69 14.56
C ALA A 148 10.45 6.14 14.89
N ALA A 149 11.02 5.32 14.00
CA ALA A 149 12.37 4.76 14.20
C ALA A 149 13.46 5.83 14.23
N MET A 150 13.33 6.89 13.43
CA MET A 150 14.27 8.02 13.46
C MET A 150 14.19 8.83 14.76
N GLY A 151 13.00 8.93 15.36
CA GLY A 151 12.72 9.75 16.53
C GLY A 151 12.91 9.05 17.87
N ASP A 152 12.90 7.71 17.89
CA ASP A 152 12.91 6.91 19.11
C ASP A 152 14.17 6.02 19.21
N PRO A 153 15.12 6.33 20.10
CA PRO A 153 16.31 5.50 20.32
C PRO A 153 16.02 4.14 20.97
N THR A 154 14.78 3.93 21.46
CA THR A 154 14.31 2.66 22.02
C THR A 154 13.54 1.81 21.01
N TYR A 155 13.40 2.30 19.77
CA TYR A 155 12.74 1.57 18.69
C TYR A 155 13.36 0.19 18.49
N SER A 156 12.49 -0.81 18.44
CA SER A 156 12.84 -2.22 18.57
C SER A 156 12.38 -3.00 17.35
N ARG A 157 12.91 -4.23 17.22
CA ARG A 157 12.48 -5.16 16.18
C ARG A 157 10.98 -5.48 16.26
N ASN A 158 10.37 -5.44 17.45
CA ASN A 158 8.94 -5.71 17.58
C ASN A 158 8.09 -4.61 16.94
N GLU A 159 8.45 -3.35 17.16
CA GLU A 159 7.80 -2.22 16.49
C GLU A 159 8.00 -2.29 14.98
N LEU A 160 9.21 -2.62 14.52
CA LEU A 160 9.48 -2.84 13.10
C LEU A 160 8.54 -3.88 12.49
N LEU A 161 8.41 -5.06 13.11
CA LEU A 161 7.59 -6.15 12.59
C LEU A 161 6.11 -5.77 12.47
N MET A 162 5.60 -4.96 13.40
CA MET A 162 4.24 -4.42 13.32
C MET A 162 4.10 -3.46 12.14
N GLU A 163 5.03 -2.51 12.01
CA GLU A 163 4.96 -1.43 11.04
C GLU A 163 5.38 -1.81 9.61
N THR A 164 5.92 -3.02 9.39
CA THR A 164 6.41 -3.47 8.07
C THR A 164 5.59 -4.57 7.42
N SER A 165 4.49 -4.98 8.07
CA SER A 165 3.60 -6.01 7.54
C SER A 165 3.08 -5.68 6.13
N TRP A 166 2.88 -4.39 5.83
CA TRP A 166 2.49 -3.90 4.51
C TRP A 166 3.48 -4.30 3.40
N ALA A 167 4.79 -4.30 3.69
CA ALA A 167 5.82 -4.56 2.69
C ALA A 167 5.77 -6.00 2.19
N GLY A 168 5.47 -6.96 3.09
CA GLY A 168 5.26 -8.36 2.72
C GLY A 168 4.02 -8.56 1.84
N ILE A 169 2.90 -7.91 2.18
CA ILE A 169 1.65 -7.98 1.41
C ILE A 169 1.85 -7.39 0.01
N LEU A 170 2.41 -6.18 -0.04
CA LEU A 170 2.64 -5.46 -1.28
C LEU A 170 3.68 -6.16 -2.16
N GLY A 171 4.77 -6.65 -1.56
CA GLY A 171 5.82 -7.39 -2.26
C GLY A 171 5.28 -8.67 -2.92
N ARG A 172 4.39 -9.40 -2.25
CA ARG A 172 3.72 -10.57 -2.86
C ARG A 172 2.84 -10.18 -4.03
N ALA A 173 2.09 -9.09 -3.93
CA ALA A 173 1.24 -8.60 -5.01
C ALA A 173 2.08 -8.24 -6.25
N ILE A 174 3.18 -7.51 -6.05
CA ILE A 174 4.11 -7.13 -7.13
C ILE A 174 4.79 -8.38 -7.72
N ALA A 175 5.24 -9.33 -6.89
CA ALA A 175 5.84 -10.58 -7.37
C ALA A 175 4.86 -11.39 -8.22
N SER A 176 3.61 -11.51 -7.78
CA SER A 176 2.54 -12.19 -8.49
C SER A 176 2.26 -11.52 -9.83
N TRP A 177 2.16 -10.19 -9.86
CA TRP A 177 2.04 -9.45 -11.11
C TRP A 177 3.23 -9.71 -12.02
N ALA A 178 4.47 -9.65 -11.50
CA ALA A 178 5.66 -9.82 -12.32
C ALA A 178 5.85 -11.25 -12.86
N GLY A 179 5.28 -12.26 -12.18
CA GLY A 179 5.66 -13.66 -12.38
C GLY A 179 7.05 -13.97 -11.80
N ALA A 180 7.45 -13.23 -10.77
CA ALA A 180 8.76 -13.29 -10.15
C ALA A 180 8.71 -14.05 -8.81
N ARG A 181 9.88 -14.45 -8.30
CA ARG A 181 10.00 -15.00 -6.95
C ARG A 181 9.75 -13.90 -5.92
N PHE A 182 9.06 -14.23 -4.83
CA PHE A 182 8.99 -13.37 -3.65
C PHE A 182 9.96 -13.85 -2.56
N ASP A 183 10.63 -12.90 -1.91
CA ASP A 183 11.57 -13.13 -0.81
C ASP A 183 11.25 -12.15 0.34
N ASP A 184 11.11 -12.69 1.56
CA ASP A 184 10.72 -11.92 2.74
C ASP A 184 11.93 -11.84 3.69
N ARG A 185 12.49 -10.65 3.86
CA ARG A 185 13.75 -10.43 4.62
C ARG A 185 13.57 -9.50 5.83
N ILE A 186 12.33 -9.35 6.30
CA ILE A 186 11.95 -8.57 7.48
C ILE A 186 12.10 -9.43 8.75
#